data_AF-A0A9W7BAE0-F1
#
_entry.id   AF-A0A9W7BAE0-F1
#
_cell.length_a   1.000
_cell.length_b   1.000
_cell.length_c   1.000
_cell.angle_alpha   90.00
_cell.angle_beta   90.00
_cell.angle_gamma   90.00
#
_symmetry.space_group_name_H-M   'P 1'
#
loop_
_entity.id
_entity.type
_entity.pdbx_description
1 polymer ?
#
loop_
_entity_poly.entity_id
_entity_poly.type
_entity_poly.pdbx_seq_one_letter_code
_entity_poly.pdbx_strand_id
1 'polypeptide(L)'
;MSALSNPPPADANANDVVNENEKAGVSRSNVSKHELGHHWSSINWKAVMNRQITADRMFMRSGLIRKDLIIDYCASGDHPETFFGETLQGIETLLEEKQEGRFVCKYTDASNAYGMNFLDCSDPEKKRSGLDKLTAEMKLDESPRVVQRYIEPKLIKDGVGEGTLHKFHLRALVIVVGDMDVYLYDELRVLIAPEPYNASLVLKDGENKALGTLESRCVDVAGGNEELSQLLHAHVTNQSFNKTHKKYVEAKHNVPLHDKCFDFFAPLIIS
;
A
#
# COMPACT_ATOMS: atom_id res chain seq x y z
N MET A 1 -56.09 -24.62 26.58
CA MET A 1 -54.94 -25.48 26.24
C MET A 1 -53.93 -24.65 25.46
N SER A 2 -53.19 -23.79 26.17
CA SER A 2 -52.07 -23.00 25.64
C SER A 2 -50.82 -23.45 26.39
N ALA A 3 -49.87 -24.05 25.69
CA ALA A 3 -48.57 -24.37 26.25
C ALA A 3 -47.65 -23.16 26.08
N LEU A 4 -47.39 -22.46 27.19
CA LEU A 4 -46.37 -21.44 27.29
C LEU A 4 -45.00 -22.15 27.29
N SER A 5 -44.21 -21.91 26.24
CA SER A 5 -42.81 -22.36 26.17
C SER A 5 -41.94 -21.40 26.99
N ASN A 6 -41.25 -21.94 28.00
CA ASN A 6 -40.30 -21.18 28.81
C ASN A 6 -39.12 -20.67 27.96
N PRO A 7 -38.61 -19.45 28.22
CA PRO A 7 -37.38 -18.96 27.60
C PRO A 7 -36.17 -19.76 28.09
N PRO A 8 -35.12 -19.91 27.27
CA PRO A 8 -33.91 -20.64 27.65
C PRO A 8 -33.13 -19.91 28.74
N PRO A 9 -32.34 -20.63 29.56
CA PRO A 9 -31.57 -20.04 30.64
C PRO A 9 -30.48 -19.13 30.08
N ALA A 10 -30.37 -17.93 30.68
CA ALA A 10 -29.22 -17.07 30.51
C ALA A 10 -28.04 -17.70 31.24
N ASP A 11 -27.01 -18.14 30.53
CA ASP A 11 -25.73 -18.43 31.15
C ASP A 11 -24.54 -18.34 30.18
N ALA A 12 -23.41 -18.00 30.80
CA ALA A 12 -22.03 -18.00 30.34
C ALA A 12 -21.52 -16.73 29.61
N ASN A 13 -20.81 -15.92 30.41
CA ASN A 13 -19.82 -14.91 30.04
C ASN A 13 -19.07 -15.23 28.73
N ALA A 14 -19.25 -14.37 27.72
CA ALA A 14 -18.55 -14.44 26.43
C ALA A 14 -17.08 -13.95 26.47
N ASN A 15 -16.45 -13.90 27.65
CA ASN A 15 -15.11 -13.32 27.85
C ASN A 15 -13.99 -14.36 28.05
N ASP A 16 -14.27 -15.67 28.07
CA ASP A 16 -13.25 -16.71 28.31
C ASP A 16 -12.73 -17.43 27.06
N VAL A 17 -13.02 -16.93 25.85
CA VAL A 17 -12.40 -17.42 24.61
C VAL A 17 -11.20 -16.53 24.24
N VAL A 18 -10.24 -16.42 25.16
CA VAL A 18 -8.94 -15.82 24.91
C VAL A 18 -7.99 -16.90 24.40
N ASN A 19 -7.64 -16.81 23.11
CA ASN A 19 -6.42 -17.31 22.47
C ASN A 19 -5.92 -18.72 22.84
N GLU A 20 -6.51 -19.76 22.23
CA GLU A 20 -5.78 -21.02 21.99
C GLU A 20 -4.77 -20.92 20.82
N ASN A 21 -4.82 -19.85 20.01
CA ASN A 21 -3.90 -19.62 18.89
C ASN A 21 -2.49 -19.11 19.30
N GLU A 22 -2.25 -18.81 20.57
CA GLU A 22 -0.92 -18.34 21.06
C GLU A 22 0.00 -19.47 21.58
N LYS A 23 -0.46 -20.74 21.59
CA LYS A 23 0.33 -21.86 22.14
C LYS A 23 1.32 -22.52 21.17
N ALA A 24 1.38 -22.12 19.90
CA ALA A 24 2.40 -22.58 18.97
C ALA A 24 3.60 -21.61 18.96
N GLY A 25 4.54 -21.85 19.87
CA GLY A 25 5.74 -21.05 20.05
C GLY A 25 6.64 -20.99 18.82
N VAL A 26 6.49 -19.92 18.03
CA VAL A 26 7.57 -19.29 17.26
C VAL A 26 7.41 -17.79 17.48
N SER A 27 8.27 -17.21 18.31
CA SER A 27 8.33 -15.77 18.54
C SER A 27 8.84 -15.07 17.27
N ARG A 28 7.93 -14.73 16.35
CA ARG A 28 8.16 -13.76 15.27
C ARG A 28 7.96 -12.34 15.79
N SER A 29 8.71 -11.99 16.83
CA SER A 29 8.73 -10.65 17.40
C SER A 29 9.65 -9.76 16.57
N ASN A 30 9.06 -8.80 15.86
CA ASN A 30 9.52 -7.40 15.75
C ASN A 30 9.02 -6.66 14.50
N VAL A 31 8.30 -7.32 13.60
CA VAL A 31 7.51 -6.60 12.59
C VAL A 31 6.20 -6.22 13.25
N SER A 32 5.97 -4.92 13.45
CA SER A 32 4.76 -4.40 14.08
C SER A 32 3.55 -5.12 13.51
N LYS A 33 2.66 -5.62 14.39
CA LYS A 33 1.33 -6.13 14.04
C LYS A 33 0.62 -5.08 13.18
N HIS A 34 0.75 -5.17 11.87
CA HIS A 34 0.16 -4.20 10.97
C HIS A 34 -1.36 -4.21 11.19
N GLU A 35 -1.97 -3.03 11.25
CA GLU A 35 -3.35 -2.73 11.69
C GLU A 35 -4.43 -3.70 11.16
N LEU A 36 -4.18 -4.33 10.01
CA LEU A 36 -5.06 -5.28 9.35
C LEU A 36 -5.31 -6.58 10.14
N GLY A 37 -4.32 -7.05 10.92
CA GLY A 37 -4.43 -8.27 11.71
C GLY A 37 -5.38 -8.12 12.90
N HIS A 38 -5.31 -6.99 13.60
CA HIS A 38 -6.08 -6.74 14.83
C HIS A 38 -7.58 -6.64 14.60
N HIS A 39 -8.02 -5.92 13.56
CA HIS A 39 -9.45 -5.83 13.24
C HIS A 39 -10.04 -7.12 12.68
N TRP A 40 -9.21 -7.95 12.07
CA TRP A 40 -9.64 -9.27 11.59
C TRP A 40 -9.80 -10.24 12.76
N SER A 41 -8.87 -10.25 13.71
CA SER A 41 -8.92 -11.15 14.87
C SER A 41 -10.01 -10.77 15.89
N SER A 42 -10.52 -9.54 15.86
CA SER A 42 -11.61 -9.11 16.74
C SER A 42 -13.00 -9.65 16.34
N ILE A 43 -13.14 -10.25 15.16
CA ILE A 43 -14.42 -10.78 14.67
C ILE A 43 -14.55 -12.25 15.11
N ASN A 44 -15.70 -12.62 15.68
CA ASN A 44 -16.05 -14.02 15.96
C ASN A 44 -16.42 -14.74 14.66
N TRP A 45 -15.41 -15.15 13.89
CA TRP A 45 -15.60 -15.81 12.60
C TRP A 45 -16.41 -17.11 12.68
N LYS A 46 -16.34 -17.83 13.80
CA LYS A 46 -17.16 -19.03 13.99
C LYS A 46 -18.65 -18.68 14.01
N ALA A 47 -19.04 -17.62 14.72
CA ALA A 47 -20.43 -17.16 14.73
C ALA A 47 -20.87 -16.60 13.36
N VAL A 48 -19.98 -15.92 12.63
CA VAL A 48 -20.25 -15.46 11.25
C VAL A 48 -20.50 -16.65 10.31
N MET A 49 -19.61 -17.65 10.32
CA MET A 49 -19.71 -18.85 9.48
C MET A 49 -20.95 -19.69 9.82
N ASN A 50 -21.36 -19.70 11.08
CA ASN A 50 -22.60 -20.33 11.54
C ASN A 50 -23.85 -19.47 11.28
N ARG A 51 -23.73 -18.33 10.60
CA ARG A 51 -24.82 -17.39 10.29
C ARG A 51 -25.55 -16.84 11.52
N GLN A 52 -24.85 -16.76 12.66
CA GLN A 52 -25.41 -16.23 13.92
C GLN A 52 -25.25 -14.70 14.02
N ILE A 53 -24.20 -14.17 13.40
CA ILE A 53 -23.92 -12.72 13.32
C ILE A 53 -23.45 -12.38 11.91
N THR A 54 -23.47 -11.09 11.57
CA THR A 54 -22.86 -10.54 10.35
C THR A 54 -21.52 -9.88 10.67
N ALA A 55 -20.63 -9.78 9.69
CA ALA A 55 -19.38 -9.03 9.79
C ALA A 55 -19.28 -8.01 8.66
N ASP A 56 -18.56 -6.92 8.92
CA ASP A 56 -18.24 -5.86 7.95
C ASP A 56 -16.98 -6.18 7.12
N ARG A 57 -16.48 -7.42 7.22
CA ARG A 57 -15.24 -7.88 6.60
C ARG A 57 -15.38 -9.31 6.09
N MET A 58 -14.65 -9.61 5.02
CA MET A 58 -14.51 -10.97 4.50
C MET A 58 -13.51 -11.79 5.33
N PHE A 59 -13.80 -13.08 5.54
CA PHE A 59 -12.98 -14.01 6.29
C PHE A 59 -11.62 -14.24 5.62
N MET A 60 -11.60 -14.64 4.34
CA MET A 60 -10.38 -14.82 3.57
C MET A 60 -10.30 -13.76 2.48
N ARG A 61 -9.49 -12.73 2.72
CA ARG A 61 -9.26 -11.63 1.76
C ARG A 61 -7.79 -11.43 1.39
N SER A 62 -6.90 -12.29 1.90
CA SER A 62 -5.45 -12.15 1.73
C SER A 62 -5.06 -12.05 0.26
N GLY A 63 -5.65 -12.87 -0.62
CA GLY A 63 -5.42 -12.81 -2.06
C GLY A 63 -5.71 -11.46 -2.73
N LEU A 64 -6.49 -10.58 -2.09
CA LEU A 64 -6.80 -9.24 -2.61
C LEU A 64 -5.99 -8.11 -1.96
N ILE A 65 -5.51 -8.32 -0.72
CA ILE A 65 -4.87 -7.24 0.07
C ILE A 65 -3.37 -7.43 0.27
N ARG A 66 -2.86 -8.65 0.09
CA ARG A 66 -1.44 -9.00 0.21
C ARG A 66 -0.77 -8.87 -1.15
N LYS A 67 0.25 -8.02 -1.26
CA LYS A 67 0.90 -7.70 -2.54
C LYS A 67 1.70 -8.86 -3.12
N ASP A 68 2.13 -9.76 -2.26
CA ASP A 68 2.81 -11.01 -2.62
C ASP A 68 1.84 -12.08 -3.15
N LEU A 69 0.58 -12.06 -2.71
CA LEU A 69 -0.42 -13.05 -3.13
C LEU A 69 -1.24 -12.57 -4.33
N ILE A 70 -1.44 -11.26 -4.49
CA ILE A 70 -2.32 -10.70 -5.54
C ILE A 70 -1.89 -11.13 -6.95
N ILE A 71 -0.59 -11.40 -7.15
CA ILE A 71 -0.04 -11.86 -8.43
C ILE A 71 -0.61 -13.21 -8.86
N ASP A 72 -0.97 -14.08 -7.92
CA ASP A 72 -1.51 -15.42 -8.19
C ASP A 72 -2.99 -15.37 -8.62
N TYR A 73 -3.65 -14.24 -8.36
CA TYR A 73 -5.09 -14.04 -8.64
C TYR A 73 -5.36 -13.09 -9.82
N CYS A 74 -4.34 -12.40 -10.33
CA CYS A 74 -4.47 -11.50 -11.47
C CYS A 74 -4.33 -12.27 -12.80
N ALA A 75 -5.13 -11.89 -13.79
CA ALA A 75 -4.91 -12.36 -15.15
C ALA A 75 -3.58 -11.80 -15.71
N SER A 76 -2.95 -12.57 -16.60
CA SER A 76 -1.71 -12.14 -17.25
C SER A 76 -1.92 -10.84 -18.03
N GLY A 77 -1.11 -9.82 -17.72
CA GLY A 77 -1.17 -8.50 -18.37
C GLY A 77 -1.96 -7.42 -17.62
N ASP A 78 -2.83 -7.79 -16.67
CA ASP A 78 -3.65 -6.81 -15.91
C ASP A 78 -2.91 -6.21 -14.71
N HIS A 79 -1.80 -6.82 -14.32
CA HIS A 79 -0.97 -6.40 -13.20
C HIS A 79 0.46 -6.14 -13.69
N PRO A 80 1.14 -5.09 -13.18
CA PRO A 80 2.54 -4.88 -13.50
C PRO A 80 3.35 -6.10 -13.10
N GLU A 81 4.39 -6.38 -13.89
CA GLU A 81 5.36 -7.42 -13.59
C GLU A 81 5.83 -7.30 -12.13
N THR A 82 5.63 -8.35 -11.36
CA THR A 82 5.80 -8.33 -9.91
C THR A 82 6.37 -9.64 -9.44
N PHE A 83 7.31 -9.56 -8.51
CA PHE A 83 8.05 -10.68 -7.98
C PHE A 83 8.09 -10.66 -6.48
N PHE A 84 8.08 -11.85 -5.90
CA PHE A 84 8.26 -12.05 -4.48
C PHE A 84 9.73 -12.34 -4.17
N GLY A 85 10.34 -11.53 -3.31
CA GLY A 85 11.72 -11.68 -2.86
C GLY A 85 11.76 -11.98 -1.37
N GLU A 86 12.03 -13.24 -1.03
CA GLU A 86 12.19 -13.69 0.37
C GLU A 86 13.48 -13.16 1.00
N THR A 87 14.54 -13.10 0.20
CA THR A 87 15.89 -12.71 0.65
C THR A 87 16.45 -11.59 -0.22
N LEU A 88 17.40 -10.83 0.34
CA LEU A 88 18.12 -9.81 -0.42
C LEU A 88 18.81 -10.41 -1.65
N GLN A 89 19.49 -11.55 -1.48
CA GLN A 89 20.18 -12.23 -2.58
C GLN A 89 19.22 -12.61 -3.70
N GLY A 90 18.02 -13.10 -3.37
CA GLY A 90 16.99 -13.39 -4.36
C GLY A 90 16.54 -12.15 -5.14
N ILE A 91 16.42 -11.00 -4.46
CA ILE A 91 16.10 -9.73 -5.11
C ILE A 91 17.22 -9.26 -6.02
N GLU A 92 18.48 -9.38 -5.59
CA GLU A 92 19.65 -9.01 -6.40
C GLU A 92 19.72 -9.84 -7.70
N THR A 93 19.64 -11.17 -7.59
CA THR A 93 19.62 -12.07 -8.75
C THR A 93 18.48 -11.71 -9.71
N LEU A 94 17.29 -11.44 -9.18
CA LEU A 94 16.14 -11.05 -9.99
C LEU A 94 16.38 -9.75 -10.77
N LEU A 95 16.99 -8.75 -10.13
CA LEU A 95 17.28 -7.46 -10.77
C LEU A 95 18.47 -7.55 -11.74
N GLU A 96 19.35 -8.53 -11.58
CA GLU A 96 20.40 -8.85 -12.56
C GLU A 96 19.79 -9.48 -13.82
N GLU A 97 18.84 -10.39 -13.68
CA GLU A 97 18.14 -11.02 -14.81
C GLU A 97 17.36 -10.03 -15.66
N LYS A 98 16.74 -9.01 -15.03
CA LYS A 98 15.91 -8.03 -15.75
C LYS A 98 16.70 -7.00 -16.56
N GLN A 99 17.97 -6.76 -16.21
CA GLN A 99 18.94 -5.86 -16.84
C GLN A 99 18.54 -4.37 -16.97
N GLU A 100 17.27 -4.02 -17.16
CA GLU A 100 16.80 -2.67 -17.42
C GLU A 100 15.44 -2.32 -16.80
N GLY A 101 15.25 -1.02 -16.59
CA GLY A 101 13.99 -0.42 -16.19
C GLY A 101 13.84 -0.20 -14.69
N ARG A 102 12.67 0.34 -14.34
CA ARG A 102 12.41 0.94 -13.03
C ARG A 102 11.53 0.03 -12.22
N PHE A 103 11.89 -0.17 -10.96
CA PHE A 103 11.20 -1.05 -10.02
C PHE A 103 10.94 -0.33 -8.71
N VAL A 104 9.93 -0.81 -8.01
CA VAL A 104 9.58 -0.38 -6.67
C VAL A 104 9.52 -1.60 -5.77
N CYS A 105 10.32 -1.57 -4.70
CA CYS A 105 10.32 -2.57 -3.64
C CYS A 105 9.40 -2.12 -2.52
N LYS A 106 8.53 -3.01 -2.08
CA LYS A 106 7.51 -2.75 -1.05
C LYS A 106 7.48 -3.90 -0.06
N TYR A 107 7.10 -3.64 1.18
CA TYR A 107 6.67 -4.72 2.06
C TYR A 107 5.39 -5.38 1.52
N THR A 108 5.27 -6.68 1.80
CA THR A 108 4.14 -7.52 1.38
C THR A 108 2.79 -7.01 1.89
N ASP A 109 2.74 -6.53 3.13
CA ASP A 109 1.54 -6.11 3.86
C ASP A 109 1.53 -4.66 4.33
N ALA A 110 2.60 -3.89 4.13
CA ALA A 110 2.60 -2.48 4.53
C ALA A 110 1.62 -1.63 3.70
N SER A 111 1.12 -0.57 4.32
CA SER A 111 0.23 0.42 3.71
C SER A 111 0.88 1.80 3.71
N ASN A 112 0.23 2.79 3.08
CA ASN A 112 0.63 4.21 3.10
C ASN A 112 2.07 4.47 2.61
N ALA A 113 2.53 3.67 1.65
CA ALA A 113 3.87 3.77 1.07
C ALA A 113 5.04 3.59 2.06
N TYR A 114 4.77 3.00 3.23
CA TYR A 114 5.79 2.72 4.22
C TYR A 114 6.88 1.79 3.67
N GLY A 115 8.15 2.18 3.87
CA GLY A 115 9.34 1.44 3.45
C GLY A 115 9.43 1.17 1.95
N MET A 116 8.89 2.06 1.13
CA MET A 116 9.04 1.95 -0.31
C MET A 116 10.46 2.35 -0.75
N ASN A 117 11.05 1.53 -1.62
CA ASN A 117 12.33 1.81 -2.25
C ASN A 117 12.17 1.80 -3.77
N PHE A 118 12.78 2.76 -4.45
CA PHE A 118 12.81 2.82 -5.92
C PHE A 118 14.17 2.33 -6.40
N LEU A 119 14.16 1.46 -7.39
CA LEU A 119 15.35 0.89 -8.01
C LEU A 119 15.31 1.20 -9.50
N ASP A 120 16.36 1.80 -10.05
CA ASP A 120 16.48 2.05 -11.48
C ASP A 120 17.60 1.19 -12.04
N CYS A 121 17.25 0.09 -12.71
CA CYS A 121 18.24 -0.83 -13.28
C CYS A 121 18.87 -0.30 -14.56
N SER A 122 18.33 0.76 -15.16
CA SER A 122 18.92 1.42 -16.32
C SER A 122 20.09 2.33 -15.94
N ASP A 123 20.28 2.62 -14.65
CA ASP A 123 21.35 3.47 -14.13
C ASP A 123 22.10 2.71 -13.01
N PRO A 124 23.34 2.25 -13.24
CA PRO A 124 24.09 1.43 -12.29
C PRO A 124 24.33 2.10 -10.92
N GLU A 125 24.50 3.42 -10.88
CA GLU A 125 24.74 4.16 -9.64
C GLU A 125 23.44 4.23 -8.82
N LYS A 126 22.33 4.55 -9.49
CA LYS A 126 20.99 4.54 -8.90
C LYS A 126 20.57 3.16 -8.40
N LYS A 127 20.83 2.11 -9.19
CA LYS A 127 20.58 0.71 -8.81
C LYS A 127 21.34 0.38 -7.52
N ARG A 128 22.63 0.72 -7.45
CA ARG A 128 23.47 0.46 -6.28
C ARG A 128 22.98 1.21 -5.05
N SER A 129 22.74 2.50 -5.16
CA SER A 129 22.24 3.34 -4.06
C SER A 129 20.90 2.81 -3.50
N GLY A 130 19.98 2.41 -4.39
CA GLY A 130 18.72 1.81 -3.99
C GLY A 130 18.88 0.43 -3.33
N LEU A 131 19.80 -0.42 -3.82
CA LEU A 131 20.13 -1.70 -3.22
C LEU A 131 20.77 -1.55 -1.84
N ASP A 132 21.72 -0.63 -1.67
CA ASP A 132 22.37 -0.39 -0.37
C ASP A 132 21.35 -0.02 0.71
N LYS A 133 20.36 0.83 0.35
CA LYS A 133 19.26 1.18 1.24
C LYS A 133 18.38 -0.04 1.56
N LEU A 134 18.00 -0.81 0.54
CA LEU A 134 17.20 -2.02 0.72
C LEU A 134 17.93 -3.07 1.58
N THR A 135 19.23 -3.24 1.38
CA THR A 135 20.10 -4.11 2.18
C THR A 135 20.11 -3.69 3.65
N ALA A 136 20.25 -2.39 3.92
CA ALA A 136 20.23 -1.88 5.29
C ALA A 136 18.87 -2.15 5.98
N GLU A 137 17.76 -1.99 5.27
CA GLU A 137 16.42 -2.26 5.79
C GLU A 137 16.16 -3.76 5.99
N MET A 138 16.49 -4.60 5.02
CA MET A 138 16.26 -6.05 5.12
C MET A 138 17.17 -6.74 6.13
N LYS A 139 18.39 -6.24 6.37
CA LYS A 139 19.24 -6.73 7.47
C LYS A 139 18.65 -6.46 8.85
N LEU A 140 17.73 -5.51 8.93
CA LEU A 140 17.19 -5.01 10.18
C LEU A 140 15.87 -5.67 10.55
N ASP A 141 15.01 -5.92 9.54
CA ASP A 141 13.69 -6.52 9.75
C ASP A 141 13.53 -7.95 9.22
N GLU A 142 14.49 -8.44 8.44
CA GLU A 142 14.50 -9.78 7.82
C GLU A 142 13.20 -10.13 7.08
N SER A 143 12.45 -9.11 6.65
CA SER A 143 11.09 -9.29 6.14
C SER A 143 11.10 -9.45 4.63
N PRO A 144 10.21 -10.27 4.07
CA PRO A 144 10.13 -10.43 2.62
C PRO A 144 9.61 -9.16 1.94
N ARG A 145 9.97 -9.00 0.67
CA ARG A 145 9.59 -7.84 -0.15
C ARG A 145 8.90 -8.27 -1.44
N VAL A 146 8.14 -7.34 -2.00
CA VAL A 146 7.60 -7.43 -3.34
C VAL A 146 8.36 -6.43 -4.22
N VAL A 147 8.95 -6.93 -5.30
CA VAL A 147 9.65 -6.13 -6.32
C VAL A 147 8.70 -6.01 -7.50
N GLN A 148 8.23 -4.80 -7.77
CA GLN A 148 7.23 -4.56 -8.82
C GLN A 148 7.77 -3.57 -9.84
N ARG A 149 7.56 -3.85 -11.13
CA ARG A 149 7.84 -2.91 -12.21
C ARG A 149 7.11 -1.59 -11.95
N TYR A 150 7.87 -0.51 -11.96
CA TYR A 150 7.32 0.82 -11.82
C TYR A 150 6.52 1.15 -13.08
N ILE A 151 5.24 1.49 -12.89
CA ILE A 151 4.36 1.91 -13.98
C ILE A 151 4.64 3.38 -14.26
N GLU A 152 4.98 3.69 -15.52
CA GLU A 152 5.03 5.06 -16.01
C GLU A 152 3.68 5.75 -15.78
N PRO A 153 3.60 6.77 -14.91
CA PRO A 153 2.33 7.33 -14.54
C PRO A 153 1.74 8.14 -15.68
N LYS A 154 0.42 8.10 -15.79
CA LYS A 154 -0.30 9.18 -16.47
C LYS A 154 -0.20 10.44 -15.62
N LEU A 155 0.01 11.56 -16.30
CA LEU A 155 0.21 12.85 -15.67
C LEU A 155 -0.99 13.74 -15.93
N ILE A 156 -1.29 14.57 -14.95
CA ILE A 156 -2.36 15.55 -15.00
C ILE A 156 -1.74 16.94 -14.85
N LYS A 157 -2.13 17.87 -15.71
CA LYS A 157 -1.85 19.28 -15.42
C LYS A 157 -2.71 19.66 -14.24
N ASP A 158 -2.10 20.10 -13.14
CA ASP A 158 -2.94 20.64 -12.09
C ASP A 158 -3.58 21.94 -12.61
N GLY A 159 -4.85 22.18 -12.26
CA GLY A 159 -5.49 23.48 -12.47
C GLY A 159 -5.10 24.49 -11.38
N VAL A 160 -3.97 24.26 -10.70
CA VAL A 160 -3.65 24.83 -9.39
C VAL A 160 -2.35 25.66 -9.41
N GLY A 161 -1.46 25.48 -10.39
CA GLY A 161 -0.25 26.28 -10.55
C GLY A 161 0.59 25.93 -11.80
N GLU A 162 0.96 26.98 -12.54
CA GLU A 162 2.09 27.03 -13.50
C GLU A 162 2.21 25.92 -14.57
N GLY A 163 1.15 25.18 -14.90
CA GLY A 163 1.19 24.20 -15.99
C GLY A 163 2.10 22.99 -15.71
N THR A 164 2.43 22.75 -14.44
CA THR A 164 3.24 21.59 -14.02
C THR A 164 2.43 20.29 -14.10
N LEU A 165 3.13 19.18 -14.33
CA LEU A 165 2.53 17.86 -14.49
C LEU A 165 2.67 17.04 -13.20
N HIS A 166 1.56 16.50 -12.72
CA HIS A 166 1.49 15.73 -11.49
C HIS A 166 1.07 14.30 -11.76
N LYS A 167 1.61 13.36 -10.97
CA LYS A 167 1.13 11.99 -10.96
C LYS A 167 -0.25 11.93 -10.30
N PHE A 168 -1.13 11.07 -10.80
CA PHE A 168 -2.38 10.73 -10.13
C PHE A 168 -2.65 9.22 -10.14
N HIS A 169 -3.59 8.78 -9.31
CA HIS A 169 -4.23 7.48 -9.44
C HIS A 169 -5.73 7.60 -9.17
N LEU A 170 -6.50 6.64 -9.71
CA LEU A 170 -7.90 6.51 -9.40
C LEU A 170 -8.07 5.63 -8.16
N ARG A 171 -8.92 6.07 -7.24
CA ARG A 171 -9.41 5.26 -6.13
C ARG A 171 -10.86 4.90 -6.41
N ALA A 172 -11.06 3.61 -6.67
CA ALA A 172 -12.37 2.97 -6.72
C ALA A 172 -12.68 2.35 -5.35
N LEU A 173 -13.92 2.50 -4.88
CA LEU A 173 -14.41 1.76 -3.72
C LEU A 173 -15.24 0.59 -4.23
N VAL A 174 -14.87 -0.61 -3.80
CA VAL A 174 -15.57 -1.86 -4.14
C VAL A 174 -16.09 -2.46 -2.85
N ILE A 175 -17.38 -2.77 -2.82
CA ILE A 175 -18.01 -3.50 -1.72
C ILE A 175 -18.35 -4.91 -2.19
N VAL A 176 -18.05 -5.89 -1.34
CA VAL A 176 -18.40 -7.29 -1.57
C VAL A 176 -19.38 -7.69 -0.47
N VAL A 177 -20.55 -8.17 -0.86
CA VAL A 177 -21.65 -8.51 0.05
C VAL A 177 -22.01 -9.99 -0.09
N GLY A 178 -22.28 -10.63 1.05
CA GLY A 178 -22.78 -12.00 1.09
C GLY A 178 -21.84 -12.99 0.38
N ASP A 179 -22.41 -13.78 -0.53
CA ASP A 179 -21.74 -14.84 -1.27
C ASP A 179 -21.08 -14.34 -2.57
N MET A 180 -20.31 -13.24 -2.48
CA MET A 180 -19.54 -12.60 -3.56
C MET A 180 -20.34 -11.71 -4.54
N ASP A 181 -21.39 -11.05 -4.08
CA ASP A 181 -21.99 -9.95 -4.84
C ASP A 181 -21.06 -8.73 -4.78
N VAL A 182 -20.50 -8.33 -5.92
CA VAL A 182 -19.51 -7.25 -6.03
C VAL A 182 -20.15 -6.00 -6.62
N TYR A 183 -20.08 -4.88 -5.88
CA TYR A 183 -20.56 -3.59 -6.32
C TYR A 183 -19.43 -2.56 -6.35
N LEU A 184 -19.39 -1.76 -7.40
CA LEU A 184 -18.49 -0.62 -7.55
C LEU A 184 -19.24 0.65 -7.17
N TYR A 185 -18.70 1.43 -6.25
CA TYR A 185 -19.19 2.78 -5.97
C TYR A 185 -18.86 3.69 -7.16
N ASP A 186 -19.86 4.41 -7.65
CA ASP A 186 -19.80 5.21 -8.89
C ASP A 186 -18.96 6.48 -8.75
N GLU A 187 -18.84 7.04 -7.54
CA GLU A 187 -17.98 8.20 -7.30
C GLU A 187 -16.52 7.80 -7.11
N LEU A 188 -15.83 7.53 -8.22
CA LEU A 188 -14.37 7.38 -8.22
C LEU A 188 -13.69 8.68 -7.79
N ARG A 189 -12.58 8.56 -7.08
CA ARG A 189 -11.74 9.70 -6.67
C ARG A 189 -10.44 9.72 -7.47
N VAL A 190 -10.04 10.91 -7.91
CA VAL A 190 -8.71 11.18 -8.48
C VAL A 190 -7.82 11.68 -7.35
N LEU A 191 -6.77 10.94 -7.07
CA LEU A 191 -5.81 11.24 -6.03
C LEU A 191 -4.50 11.71 -6.64
N ILE A 192 -4.22 13.00 -6.49
CA ILE A 192 -3.12 13.73 -7.14
C ILE A 192 -1.96 13.91 -6.16
N ALA A 193 -0.74 13.70 -6.65
CA ALA A 193 0.49 13.99 -5.92
C ALA A 193 0.59 15.49 -5.60
N PRO A 194 1.01 15.90 -4.39
CA PRO A 194 1.17 17.31 -4.05
C PRO A 194 2.46 17.95 -4.58
N GLU A 195 3.38 17.15 -5.11
CA GLU A 195 4.58 17.63 -5.79
C GLU A 195 4.57 17.25 -7.28
N PRO A 196 5.08 18.12 -8.17
CA PRO A 196 5.20 17.82 -9.58
C PRO A 196 5.96 16.52 -9.82
N TYR A 197 5.52 15.76 -10.82
CA TYR A 197 6.19 14.52 -11.19
C TYR A 197 7.62 14.80 -11.66
N ASN A 198 8.57 14.10 -11.05
CA ASN A 198 9.97 14.13 -11.43
C ASN A 198 10.36 12.77 -12.02
N ALA A 199 10.74 12.71 -13.30
CA ALA A 199 11.17 11.45 -13.89
C ALA A 199 12.43 10.87 -13.22
N SER A 200 13.23 11.70 -12.56
CA SER A 200 14.43 11.28 -11.82
C SER A 200 14.02 10.67 -10.48
N LEU A 201 13.82 9.35 -10.44
CA LEU A 201 13.40 8.59 -9.24
C LEU A 201 14.47 8.52 -8.12
N VAL A 202 15.59 9.22 -8.25
CA VAL A 202 16.71 9.13 -7.31
C VAL A 202 17.27 10.51 -7.01
N LEU A 203 17.58 10.73 -5.73
CA LEU A 203 18.26 11.91 -5.23
C LEU A 203 19.64 12.03 -5.86
N LYS A 204 20.11 13.26 -6.08
CA LYS A 204 21.51 13.46 -6.47
C LYS A 204 22.41 12.99 -5.32
N ASP A 205 23.33 12.08 -5.62
CA ASP A 205 24.22 11.49 -4.62
C ASP A 205 25.02 12.57 -3.88
N GLY A 206 24.86 12.64 -2.56
CA GLY A 206 25.59 13.58 -1.71
C GLY A 206 25.24 13.56 -0.22
N GLU A 207 24.01 13.20 0.16
CA GLU A 207 23.50 13.47 1.53
C GLU A 207 23.05 12.24 2.34
N ASN A 208 23.27 11.02 1.87
CA ASN A 208 22.82 9.78 2.54
C ASN A 208 23.69 9.31 3.73
N LYS A 209 24.54 10.17 4.32
CA LYS A 209 25.49 9.74 5.37
C LYS A 209 24.93 9.64 6.79
N ALA A 210 23.67 10.00 7.05
CA ALA A 210 23.10 9.83 8.39
C ALA A 210 21.57 9.78 8.36
N LEU A 211 20.99 8.59 8.17
CA LEU A 211 19.59 8.36 8.55
C LEU A 211 19.53 7.27 9.62
N GLY A 212 19.35 7.76 10.85
CA GLY A 212 19.27 6.98 12.07
C GLY A 212 18.17 5.92 12.11
N THR A 213 18.22 5.21 13.23
CA THR A 213 17.46 4.03 13.66
C THR A 213 15.93 4.17 13.64
N LEU A 214 15.26 3.01 13.66
CA LEU A 214 13.88 2.71 13.20
C LEU A 214 12.70 3.55 13.71
N GLU A 215 12.79 4.36 14.76
CA GLU A 215 11.58 4.81 15.45
C GLU A 215 10.93 6.10 14.90
N SER A 216 11.52 6.73 13.87
CA SER A 216 11.07 8.05 13.35
C SER A 216 10.38 8.01 11.96
N ARG A 217 10.21 6.84 11.33
CA ARG A 217 10.07 6.74 9.86
C ARG A 217 8.68 6.88 9.23
N CYS A 218 7.64 7.21 9.98
CA CYS A 218 6.34 7.55 9.37
C CYS A 218 6.08 9.06 9.31
N VAL A 219 6.54 9.85 10.27
CA VAL A 219 6.31 11.30 10.31
C VAL A 219 7.34 11.91 11.25
N ASP A 220 8.56 12.20 10.77
CA ASP A 220 9.41 13.22 11.37
C ASP A 220 10.49 13.63 10.34
N VAL A 221 10.06 14.43 9.36
CA VAL A 221 10.93 15.17 8.43
C VAL A 221 11.58 16.37 9.14
N ALA A 222 11.76 16.31 10.46
CA ALA A 222 12.32 17.41 11.25
C ALA A 222 13.86 17.51 11.11
N GLY A 223 14.51 16.61 10.37
CA GLY A 223 15.97 16.68 10.19
C GLY A 223 16.60 15.85 9.07
N GLY A 224 15.82 15.30 8.13
CA GLY A 224 16.34 14.41 7.09
C GLY A 224 15.82 14.76 5.69
N ASN A 225 16.71 15.33 4.87
CA ASN A 225 16.65 15.51 3.42
C ASN A 225 15.26 15.87 2.82
N GLU A 226 14.97 17.18 2.76
CA GLU A 226 13.74 17.72 2.16
C GLU A 226 13.54 17.25 0.71
N GLU A 227 14.62 17.02 -0.05
CA GLU A 227 14.54 16.53 -1.43
C GLU A 227 13.96 15.11 -1.50
N LEU A 228 14.31 14.24 -0.54
CA LEU A 228 13.76 12.86 -0.48
C LEU A 228 12.26 12.88 -0.23
N SER A 229 11.83 13.74 0.68
CA SER A 229 10.42 13.91 1.00
C SER A 229 9.66 14.39 -0.24
N GLN A 230 10.16 15.44 -0.91
CA GLN A 230 9.54 15.96 -2.13
C GLN A 230 9.45 14.89 -3.24
N LEU A 231 10.52 14.12 -3.44
CA LEU A 231 10.53 13.03 -4.41
C LEU A 231 9.46 11.97 -4.09
N LEU A 232 9.37 11.51 -2.84
CA LEU A 232 8.33 10.54 -2.46
C LEU A 232 6.92 11.12 -2.69
N HIS A 233 6.70 12.38 -2.36
CA HIS A 233 5.42 13.06 -2.58
C HIS A 233 5.09 13.30 -4.06
N ALA A 234 6.07 13.30 -4.96
CA ALA A 234 5.85 13.33 -6.41
C ALA A 234 5.41 11.96 -6.99
N HIS A 235 5.75 10.87 -6.32
CA HIS A 235 5.51 9.50 -6.81
C HIS A 235 4.45 8.72 -6.03
N VAL A 236 4.12 9.15 -4.81
CA VAL A 236 3.11 8.55 -3.95
C VAL A 236 1.89 9.46 -3.89
N THR A 237 0.75 8.89 -4.21
CA THR A 237 -0.54 9.59 -4.32
C THR A 237 -1.50 9.22 -3.19
N ASN A 238 -1.10 8.34 -2.28
CA ASN A 238 -1.92 7.89 -1.15
C ASN A 238 -2.28 9.08 -0.23
N GLN A 239 -3.57 9.25 0.07
CA GLN A 239 -4.08 10.35 0.90
C GLN A 239 -3.48 10.37 2.32
N SER A 240 -3.38 9.21 3.00
CA SER A 240 -2.85 9.13 4.36
C SER A 240 -1.38 9.50 4.44
N PHE A 241 -0.62 9.25 3.37
CA PHE A 241 0.76 9.72 3.22
C PHE A 241 0.80 11.21 2.88
N ASN A 242 0.02 11.68 1.90
CA ASN A 242 0.12 13.05 1.41
C ASN A 242 -0.47 14.09 2.35
N LYS A 243 -1.39 13.74 3.26
CA LYS A 243 -1.97 14.69 4.23
C LYS A 243 -0.95 15.33 5.17
N THR A 244 0.24 14.74 5.31
CA THR A 244 1.34 15.29 6.12
C THR A 244 2.18 16.30 5.35
N HIS A 245 2.01 16.39 4.02
CA HIS A 245 2.79 17.28 3.18
C HIS A 245 2.25 18.72 3.22
N LYS A 246 3.16 19.71 3.34
CA LYS A 246 2.81 21.14 3.46
C LYS A 246 1.98 21.70 2.30
N LYS A 247 2.15 21.16 1.08
CA LYS A 247 1.39 21.59 -0.11
C LYS A 247 0.06 20.85 -0.29
N TYR A 248 -0.24 19.84 0.53
CA TYR A 248 -1.45 19.05 0.36
C TYR A 248 -2.69 19.84 0.76
N VAL A 249 -3.63 19.93 -0.16
CA VAL A 249 -4.96 20.52 0.02
C VAL A 249 -5.99 19.49 -0.43
N GLU A 250 -6.80 18.97 0.49
CA GLU A 250 -7.72 17.85 0.19
C GLU A 250 -8.65 18.14 -1.00
N ALA A 251 -9.27 19.31 -1.03
CA ALA A 251 -10.15 19.73 -2.13
C ALA A 251 -9.46 19.83 -3.51
N LYS A 252 -8.13 19.84 -3.56
CA LYS A 252 -7.34 19.91 -4.80
C LYS A 252 -6.75 18.56 -5.19
N HIS A 253 -6.39 17.74 -4.20
CA HIS A 253 -5.64 16.50 -4.41
C HIS A 253 -6.48 15.23 -4.23
N ASN A 254 -7.71 15.36 -3.73
CA ASN A 254 -8.67 14.28 -3.60
C ASN A 254 -9.99 14.74 -4.20
N VAL A 255 -10.07 14.72 -5.53
CA VAL A 255 -11.20 15.28 -6.28
C VAL A 255 -12.09 14.16 -6.81
N PRO A 256 -13.42 14.34 -6.88
CA PRO A 256 -14.29 13.43 -7.61
C PRO A 256 -13.89 13.36 -9.08
N LEU A 257 -13.95 12.17 -9.68
CA LEU A 257 -13.65 12.00 -11.11
C LEU A 257 -14.67 12.74 -11.99
N HIS A 258 -15.96 12.70 -11.62
CA HIS A 258 -17.04 13.33 -12.40
C HIS A 258 -16.90 14.85 -12.49
N ASP A 259 -16.36 15.52 -11.47
CA ASP A 259 -16.08 16.96 -11.47
C ASP A 259 -14.97 17.35 -12.47
N LYS A 260 -14.21 16.38 -12.96
CA LYS A 260 -13.05 16.58 -13.83
C LYS A 260 -13.23 16.02 -15.25
N CYS A 261 -14.32 15.30 -15.53
CA CYS A 261 -14.46 14.53 -16.76
C CYS A 261 -14.52 15.34 -18.07
N PHE A 262 -14.77 16.66 -18.05
CA PHE A 262 -14.91 17.43 -19.29
C PHE A 262 -13.67 18.24 -19.71
N ASP A 263 -12.88 18.76 -18.77
CA ASP A 263 -11.71 19.59 -19.13
C ASP A 263 -10.36 18.83 -19.06
N PHE A 264 -10.30 17.70 -18.33
CA PHE A 264 -9.03 17.01 -18.06
C PHE A 264 -8.57 16.03 -19.14
N PHE A 265 -9.50 15.38 -19.84
CA PHE A 265 -9.18 14.38 -20.86
C PHE A 265 -9.10 14.96 -22.27
N ALA A 266 -9.58 16.18 -22.48
CA ALA A 266 -9.55 16.84 -23.79
C ALA A 266 -8.13 17.02 -24.38
N PRO A 267 -7.04 17.21 -23.59
CA PRO A 267 -5.67 17.25 -24.12
C PRO A 267 -4.92 15.91 -24.02
N LEU A 268 -5.49 14.85 -23.43
CA LEU A 268 -4.83 13.55 -23.27
C LEU A 268 -4.82 12.70 -24.56
N ILE A 269 -5.40 13.22 -25.65
CA ILE A 269 -5.22 12.74 -27.03
C ILE A 269 -4.07 13.54 -27.66
N ILE A 270 -2.86 13.42 -27.13
CA ILE A 270 -1.65 13.66 -27.93
C ILE A 270 -0.75 12.44 -27.70
N SER A 271 -0.56 11.73 -28.81
CA SER A 271 0.21 10.50 -29.03
C SER A 271 1.62 10.54 -28.44
#